data_AF-A0A3M3JRV8-F1
#
_entry.id   AF-A0A3M3JRV8-F1
#
_cell.length_a   1.000
_cell.length_b   1.000
_cell.length_c   1.000
_cell.angle_alpha   90.00
_cell.angle_beta   90.00
_cell.angle_gamma   90.00
#
_symmetry.space_group_name_H-M   'P 1'
#
loop_
_entity.id
_entity.type
_entity.pdbx_description
1 polymer ?
#
loop_
_entity_poly.entity_id
_entity_poly.type
_entity_poly.pdbx_seq_one_letter_code
_entity_poly.pdbx_strand_id
1 'polypeptide(L)'
;MKPITFLFAVLLSTVANAASESDRLQQLQAATRACEAKGFKTVGELDDCVHAAREKINSNVPQRGTLYAEKNYKGLSKTQAEGKLISLKREYDSAPKGTYFQASKRAGAVDRLSIMNEGWWIQTHILGARQTQGDPWFMECKEGAKTLNIVRRCPLGKGGAK
;
A
#
# COMPACT_ATOMS: atom_id res chain seq x y z
N MET A 1 -19.49 -28.90 -42.25
CA MET A 1 -19.45 -28.55 -40.82
C MET A 1 -18.16 -27.77 -40.57
N LYS A 2 -18.24 -26.49 -40.17
CA LYS A 2 -17.07 -25.63 -39.93
C LYS A 2 -16.83 -25.52 -38.42
N PRO A 3 -15.60 -25.68 -37.91
CA PRO A 3 -15.34 -25.44 -36.49
C PRO A 3 -15.24 -23.94 -36.22
N ILE A 4 -16.08 -23.46 -35.30
CA ILE A 4 -16.03 -22.09 -34.77
C ILE A 4 -14.98 -22.09 -33.66
N THR A 5 -13.82 -21.51 -33.94
CA THR A 5 -12.74 -21.31 -32.98
C THR A 5 -13.12 -20.17 -32.06
N PHE A 6 -13.54 -20.48 -30.83
CA PHE A 6 -13.74 -19.47 -29.78
C PHE A 6 -12.38 -18.98 -29.29
N LEU A 7 -12.02 -17.77 -29.69
CA LEU A 7 -10.89 -17.01 -29.13
C LEU A 7 -11.25 -16.54 -27.72
N PHE A 8 -10.68 -17.19 -26.70
CA PHE A 8 -10.63 -16.65 -25.35
C PHE A 8 -9.63 -15.48 -25.32
N ALA A 9 -10.15 -14.26 -25.33
CA ALA A 9 -9.37 -13.07 -25.05
C ALA A 9 -8.97 -13.08 -23.57
N VAL A 10 -7.74 -13.51 -23.28
CA VAL A 10 -7.11 -13.34 -21.97
C VAL A 10 -6.86 -11.84 -21.78
N LEU A 11 -7.77 -11.19 -21.04
CA LEU A 11 -7.57 -9.85 -20.50
C LEU A 11 -6.40 -9.90 -19.52
N LEU A 12 -5.18 -9.67 -20.02
CA LEU A 12 -4.03 -9.32 -19.19
C LEU A 12 -4.39 -8.02 -18.48
N SER A 13 -4.85 -8.17 -17.24
CA SER A 13 -4.95 -7.08 -16.29
C SER A 13 -3.53 -6.59 -16.07
N THR A 14 -3.18 -5.42 -16.59
CA THR A 14 -1.95 -4.74 -16.23
C THR A 14 -2.00 -4.47 -14.73
N VAL A 15 -1.40 -5.37 -13.96
CA VAL A 15 -1.03 -5.06 -12.58
C VAL A 15 -0.06 -3.89 -12.71
N ALA A 16 -0.54 -2.69 -12.43
CA ALA A 16 0.33 -1.54 -12.24
C ALA A 16 1.36 -2.00 -11.21
N ASN A 17 2.60 -2.19 -11.66
CA ASN A 17 3.70 -2.54 -10.77
C ASN A 17 3.75 -1.44 -9.74
N ALA A 18 3.33 -1.78 -8.52
CA ALA A 18 3.62 -1.06 -7.31
C ALA A 18 5.09 -0.65 -7.37
N ALA A 19 5.37 0.64 -7.61
CA ALA A 19 6.74 1.16 -7.52
C ALA A 19 7.28 0.71 -6.16
N SER A 20 8.38 -0.04 -6.19
CA SER A 20 8.90 -0.66 -4.99
C SER A 20 9.47 0.44 -4.08
N GLU A 21 9.41 0.25 -2.76
CA GLU A 21 10.00 1.20 -1.81
C GLU A 21 11.52 1.41 -2.08
N SER A 22 12.17 0.41 -2.68
CA SER A 22 13.54 0.52 -3.22
C SER A 22 13.67 1.53 -4.36
N ASP A 23 12.74 1.56 -5.32
CA ASP A 23 12.80 2.51 -6.45
C ASP A 23 12.65 3.94 -5.95
N ARG A 24 11.74 4.16 -4.99
CA ARG A 24 11.55 5.46 -4.34
C ARG A 24 12.84 5.91 -3.65
N LEU A 25 13.50 5.02 -2.92
CA LEU A 25 14.76 5.36 -2.24
C LEU A 25 15.89 5.67 -3.22
N GLN A 26 15.99 4.94 -4.33
CA GLN A 26 16.96 5.26 -5.37
C GLN A 26 16.73 6.65 -5.96
N GLN A 27 15.46 7.03 -6.20
CA GLN A 27 15.13 8.38 -6.66
C GLN A 27 15.51 9.45 -5.62
N LEU A 28 15.25 9.22 -4.34
CA LEU A 28 15.64 10.15 -3.27
C LEU A 28 17.16 10.30 -3.15
N GLN A 29 17.91 9.19 -3.24
CA GLN A 29 19.37 9.21 -3.21
C GLN A 29 19.95 9.94 -4.43
N ALA A 30 19.43 9.66 -5.63
CA ALA A 30 19.85 10.33 -6.86
C ALA A 30 19.57 11.84 -6.80
N ALA A 31 18.40 12.24 -6.31
CA ALA A 31 18.04 13.65 -6.12
C ALA A 31 18.96 14.34 -5.10
N THR A 32 19.29 13.66 -3.99
CA THR A 32 20.21 14.19 -2.98
C THR A 32 21.59 14.43 -3.58
N ARG A 33 22.15 13.44 -4.29
CA ARG A 33 23.44 13.58 -5.00
C ARG A 33 23.42 14.69 -6.05
N ALA A 34 22.31 14.84 -6.77
CA ALA A 34 22.15 15.91 -7.74
C ALA A 34 22.14 17.31 -7.09
N CYS A 35 21.56 17.45 -5.90
CA CYS A 35 21.61 18.69 -5.13
C CYS A 35 23.03 18.95 -4.56
N GLU A 36 23.69 17.93 -4.03
CA GLU A 36 25.09 18.04 -3.55
C GLU A 36 26.04 18.47 -4.67
N ALA A 37 25.87 17.93 -5.88
CA ALA A 37 26.68 18.26 -7.05
C ALA A 37 26.52 19.72 -7.54
N LYS A 38 25.48 20.45 -7.12
CA LYS A 38 25.27 21.86 -7.49
C LYS A 38 26.21 22.83 -6.76
N GLY A 39 26.88 22.39 -5.68
CA GLY A 39 27.84 23.22 -4.96
C GLY A 39 27.23 24.47 -4.32
N PHE A 40 26.09 24.32 -3.65
CA PHE A 40 25.40 25.40 -2.94
C PHE A 40 26.32 26.11 -1.94
N LYS A 41 26.10 27.41 -1.72
CA LYS A 41 26.95 28.24 -0.86
C LYS A 41 26.67 28.02 0.62
N THR A 42 25.45 27.61 0.94
CA THR A 42 25.02 27.36 2.32
C THR A 42 24.37 25.99 2.47
N VAL A 43 24.38 25.48 3.70
CA VAL A 43 23.65 24.25 4.05
C VAL A 43 22.14 24.43 3.89
N GLY A 44 21.61 25.64 4.10
CA GLY A 44 20.19 25.94 3.92
C GLY A 44 19.73 25.77 2.48
N GLU A 45 20.49 26.32 1.51
CA GLU A 45 20.18 26.16 0.08
C GLU A 45 20.24 24.69 -0.39
N LEU A 46 21.16 23.90 0.20
CA LEU A 46 21.23 22.47 -0.04
C LEU A 46 19.98 21.76 0.50
N ASP A 47 19.56 22.06 1.73
CA ASP A 47 18.38 21.46 2.35
C ASP A 47 17.11 21.82 1.57
N ASP A 48 16.95 23.07 1.13
CA ASP A 48 15.84 23.50 0.28
C ASP A 48 15.78 22.72 -1.04
N CYS A 49 16.93 22.50 -1.68
CA CYS A 49 17.01 21.68 -2.90
C CYS A 49 16.57 20.23 -2.65
N VAL A 50 17.10 19.61 -1.59
CA VAL A 50 16.79 18.22 -1.22
C VAL A 50 15.32 18.09 -0.82
N HIS A 51 14.79 19.07 -0.09
CA HIS A 51 13.40 19.12 0.34
C HIS A 51 12.45 19.21 -0.85
N ALA A 52 12.66 20.19 -1.75
CA ALA A 52 11.84 20.35 -2.95
C ALA A 52 11.87 19.09 -3.84
N ALA A 53 13.04 18.45 -3.98
CA ALA A 53 13.17 17.21 -4.73
C ALA A 53 12.43 16.04 -4.04
N ARG A 54 12.52 15.94 -2.71
CA ARG A 54 11.80 14.95 -1.92
C ARG A 54 10.28 15.12 -2.04
N GLU A 55 9.76 16.35 -1.95
CA GLU A 55 8.33 16.62 -2.11
C GLU A 55 7.84 16.21 -3.50
N LYS A 56 8.60 16.55 -4.54
CA LYS A 56 8.31 16.15 -5.93
C LYS A 56 8.31 14.63 -6.10
N ILE A 57 9.23 13.92 -5.47
CA ILE A 57 9.25 12.45 -5.51
C ILE A 57 8.06 11.89 -4.74
N ASN A 58 7.79 12.37 -3.53
CA ASN A 58 6.70 11.86 -2.69
C ASN A 58 5.30 12.09 -3.27
N SER A 59 5.08 13.16 -4.05
CA SER A 59 3.81 13.38 -4.75
C SER A 59 3.58 12.35 -5.87
N ASN A 60 4.65 11.91 -6.52
CA ASN A 60 4.60 10.92 -7.60
C ASN A 60 4.65 9.49 -7.09
N VAL A 61 5.47 9.21 -6.09
CA VAL A 61 5.68 7.90 -5.48
C VAL A 61 5.61 8.08 -3.96
N PRO A 62 4.39 8.12 -3.39
CA PRO A 62 4.24 8.26 -1.95
C PRO A 62 4.88 7.07 -1.24
N GLN A 63 5.39 7.31 -0.04
CA GLN A 63 5.85 6.23 0.83
C GLN A 63 4.70 5.26 1.13
N ARG A 64 5.01 3.95 1.18
CA ARG A 64 4.08 2.90 1.63
C ARG A 64 3.38 3.29 2.95
N GLY A 65 2.06 3.11 3.01
CA GLY A 65 1.17 3.64 4.04
C GLY A 65 -0.17 4.17 3.47
N THR A 66 -0.87 5.00 4.23
CA THR A 66 -2.22 5.48 3.89
C THR A 66 -2.29 6.20 2.53
N LEU A 67 -1.38 7.16 2.27
CA LEU A 67 -1.36 7.90 1.01
C LEU A 67 -1.01 7.01 -0.19
N TYR A 68 -0.15 6.02 0.02
CA TYR A 68 0.14 5.01 -0.99
C TYR A 68 -1.09 4.17 -1.30
N ALA A 69 -1.81 3.70 -0.29
CA ALA A 69 -3.06 2.96 -0.49
C ALA A 69 -4.10 3.79 -1.23
N GLU A 70 -4.26 5.06 -0.88
CA GLU A 70 -5.18 5.96 -1.59
C GLU A 70 -4.83 6.07 -3.08
N LYS A 71 -3.56 6.26 -3.40
CA LYS A 71 -3.12 6.39 -4.79
C LYS A 71 -3.25 5.10 -5.59
N ASN A 72 -2.93 3.96 -4.97
CA ASN A 72 -2.76 2.69 -5.70
C ASN A 72 -3.97 1.75 -5.61
N TYR A 73 -4.81 1.87 -4.58
CA TYR A 73 -5.91 0.93 -4.30
C TYR A 73 -7.29 1.56 -4.53
N LYS A 74 -7.36 2.87 -4.77
CA LYS A 74 -8.61 3.53 -5.15
C LYS A 74 -9.15 2.91 -6.44
N GLY A 75 -10.42 2.52 -6.41
CA GLY A 75 -11.10 1.88 -7.53
C GLY A 75 -11.05 0.36 -7.55
N LEU A 76 -10.39 -0.30 -6.58
CA LEU A 76 -10.52 -1.75 -6.43
C LEU A 76 -11.97 -2.13 -6.10
N SER A 77 -12.48 -3.17 -6.76
CA SER A 77 -13.72 -3.84 -6.36
C SER A 77 -13.56 -4.54 -5.00
N LYS A 78 -14.68 -4.89 -4.34
CA LYS A 78 -14.65 -5.61 -3.06
C LYS A 78 -13.85 -6.92 -3.11
N THR A 79 -13.98 -7.68 -4.19
CA THR A 79 -13.23 -8.94 -4.39
C THR A 79 -11.74 -8.68 -4.56
N GLN A 80 -11.36 -7.65 -5.34
CA GLN A 80 -9.95 -7.28 -5.50
C GLN A 80 -9.36 -6.74 -4.20
N ALA A 81 -10.15 -6.02 -3.42
CA ALA A 81 -9.76 -5.50 -2.11
C ALA A 81 -9.48 -6.64 -1.11
N GLU A 82 -10.33 -7.67 -1.05
CA GLU A 82 -10.06 -8.87 -0.24
C GLU A 82 -8.77 -9.56 -0.69
N GLY A 83 -8.58 -9.77 -2.00
CA GLY A 83 -7.34 -10.32 -2.55
C GLY A 83 -6.11 -9.48 -2.18
N LYS A 84 -6.23 -8.15 -2.19
CA LYS A 84 -5.16 -7.24 -1.76
C LYS A 84 -4.89 -7.35 -0.26
N LEU A 85 -5.91 -7.45 0.60
CA LEU A 85 -5.76 -7.68 2.03
C LEU A 85 -5.03 -8.99 2.34
N ILE A 86 -5.30 -10.06 1.59
CA ILE A 86 -4.56 -11.33 1.71
C ILE A 86 -3.08 -11.13 1.39
N SER A 87 -2.77 -10.41 0.30
CA SER A 87 -1.40 -10.09 -0.07
C SER A 87 -0.69 -9.26 0.99
N LEU A 88 -1.35 -8.20 1.49
CA LEU A 88 -0.81 -7.33 2.54
C LEU A 88 -0.61 -8.09 3.84
N LYS A 89 -1.51 -9.01 4.21
CA LYS A 89 -1.34 -9.86 5.39
C LYS A 89 -0.06 -10.69 5.30
N ARG A 90 0.21 -11.32 4.14
CA ARG A 90 1.44 -12.09 3.92
C ARG A 90 2.69 -11.22 4.00
N GLU A 91 2.62 -10.01 3.46
CA GLU A 91 3.71 -9.02 3.57
C GLU A 91 3.91 -8.60 5.04
N TYR A 92 2.83 -8.31 5.77
CA TYR A 92 2.86 -7.96 7.19
C TYR A 92 3.49 -9.04 8.06
N ASP A 93 3.12 -10.30 7.82
CA ASP A 93 3.62 -11.43 8.62
C ASP A 93 5.14 -11.64 8.42
N SER A 94 5.66 -11.32 7.22
CA SER A 94 7.10 -11.41 6.90
C SER A 94 7.89 -10.11 7.13
N ALA A 95 7.21 -8.97 7.26
CA ALA A 95 7.85 -7.68 7.44
C ALA A 95 8.50 -7.52 8.82
N PRO A 96 9.60 -6.76 8.92
CA PRO A 96 10.21 -6.42 10.20
C PRO A 96 9.20 -5.70 11.09
N LYS A 97 9.18 -6.04 12.39
CA LYS A 97 8.44 -5.27 13.39
C LYS A 97 8.98 -3.84 13.32
N GLY A 98 8.13 -2.89 12.93
CA GLY A 98 8.54 -1.50 12.81
C GLY A 98 9.13 -1.03 14.14
N THR A 99 10.38 -0.57 14.12
CA THR A 99 11.02 0.03 15.29
C THR A 99 10.66 1.52 15.34
N TYR A 100 10.57 2.07 16.55
CA TYR A 100 10.38 3.52 16.76
C TYR A 100 11.50 4.32 16.06
N PHE A 101 12.72 3.78 16.05
CA PHE A 101 13.86 4.36 15.36
C PHE A 101 13.84 4.02 13.87
N GLN A 102 13.78 5.04 13.02
CA GLN A 102 13.87 4.88 11.56
C GLN A 102 15.28 4.44 11.11
N ALA A 103 16.32 4.77 11.88
CA ALA A 103 17.72 4.46 11.55
C ALA A 103 18.06 2.95 11.59
N SER A 104 17.32 2.15 12.34
CA SER A 104 17.49 0.68 12.39
C SER A 104 16.69 -0.06 11.32
N LYS A 105 15.92 0.65 10.49
CA LYS A 105 15.20 0.04 9.37
C LYS A 105 16.18 -0.22 8.25
N ARG A 106 16.19 -1.45 7.73
CA ARG A 106 16.92 -1.78 6.50
C ARG A 106 16.39 -0.83 5.40
N ALA A 107 17.29 -0.09 4.74
CA ALA A 107 16.90 0.82 3.68
C ALA A 107 16.07 0.06 2.64
N GLY A 108 14.84 0.51 2.38
CA GLY A 108 13.91 -0.07 1.41
C GLY A 108 12.98 -1.13 1.98
N ALA A 109 13.12 -1.50 3.25
CA ALA A 109 12.17 -2.37 3.91
C ALA A 109 10.90 -1.61 4.28
N VAL A 110 9.76 -2.14 3.83
CA VAL A 110 8.44 -1.70 4.28
C VAL A 110 8.18 -2.31 5.66
N ASP A 111 7.81 -1.50 6.63
CA ASP A 111 7.53 -1.98 7.97
C ASP A 111 6.06 -2.40 8.15
N ARG A 112 5.82 -3.15 9.23
CA ARG A 112 4.47 -3.61 9.60
C ARG A 112 3.45 -2.49 9.77
N LEU A 113 3.85 -1.30 10.23
CA LEU A 113 2.94 -0.18 10.46
C LEU A 113 2.45 0.41 9.13
N SER A 114 3.35 0.61 8.16
CA SER A 114 3.00 1.03 6.80
C SER A 114 2.02 0.05 6.15
N ILE A 115 2.30 -1.25 6.22
CA ILE A 115 1.43 -2.30 5.65
C ILE A 115 0.06 -2.33 6.37
N MET A 116 0.05 -2.17 7.70
CA MET A 116 -1.18 -2.11 8.48
C MET A 116 -2.03 -0.88 8.12
N ASN A 117 -1.41 0.28 7.91
CA ASN A 117 -2.10 1.49 7.48
C ASN A 117 -2.73 1.33 6.09
N GLU A 118 -2.05 0.64 5.19
CA GLU A 118 -2.59 0.27 3.88
C GLU A 118 -3.82 -0.64 3.99
N GLY A 119 -3.74 -1.68 4.84
CA GLY A 119 -4.87 -2.56 5.12
C GLY A 119 -6.07 -1.81 5.72
N TRP A 120 -5.83 -0.91 6.67
CA TRP A 120 -6.88 -0.09 7.27
C TRP A 120 -7.51 0.89 6.28
N TRP A 121 -6.73 1.41 5.34
CA TRP A 121 -7.28 2.24 4.28
C TRP A 121 -8.28 1.45 3.40
N ILE A 122 -7.94 0.21 3.01
CA ILE A 122 -8.85 -0.67 2.27
C ILE A 122 -10.14 -0.94 3.08
N GLN A 123 -9.99 -1.29 4.36
CA GLN A 123 -11.12 -1.55 5.24
C GLN A 123 -12.12 -0.40 5.28
N THR A 124 -11.60 0.81 5.46
CA THR A 124 -12.40 2.02 5.65
C THR A 124 -13.00 2.56 4.36
N HIS A 125 -12.23 2.58 3.27
CA HIS A 125 -12.61 3.28 2.04
C HIS A 125 -13.23 2.38 0.97
N ILE A 126 -13.00 1.06 1.02
CA ILE A 126 -13.55 0.11 0.04
C ILE A 126 -14.56 -0.83 0.68
N LEU A 127 -14.24 -1.37 1.86
CA LEU A 127 -15.09 -2.36 2.53
C LEU A 127 -16.12 -1.75 3.49
N GLY A 128 -15.97 -0.47 3.85
CA GLY A 128 -16.91 0.27 4.69
C GLY A 128 -16.81 -0.07 6.20
N ALA A 129 -15.73 -0.70 6.64
CA ALA A 129 -15.51 -1.00 8.04
C ALA A 129 -15.01 0.23 8.80
N ARG A 130 -15.42 0.38 10.06
CA ARG A 130 -14.88 1.44 10.93
C ARG A 130 -13.48 1.08 11.41
N GLN A 131 -12.58 2.05 11.41
CA GLN A 131 -11.23 1.86 11.96
C GLN A 131 -11.29 1.56 13.46
N THR A 132 -10.52 0.56 13.88
CA THR A 132 -10.38 0.16 15.30
C THR A 132 -8.89 0.01 15.63
N GLN A 133 -8.57 -0.27 16.90
CA GLN A 133 -7.19 -0.55 17.31
C GLN A 133 -6.68 -1.95 16.87
N GLY A 134 -7.54 -2.81 16.33
CA GLY A 134 -7.16 -4.16 15.90
C GLY A 134 -6.44 -4.19 14.54
N ASP A 135 -6.17 -5.40 14.05
CA ASP A 135 -5.68 -5.58 12.70
C ASP A 135 -6.79 -5.42 11.64
N PRO A 136 -6.43 -5.04 10.40
CA PRO A 136 -7.37 -4.90 9.29
C PRO A 136 -7.54 -6.20 8.46
N TRP A 137 -7.16 -7.38 9.00
CA TRP A 137 -7.07 -8.61 8.20
C TRP A 137 -8.35 -9.44 8.23
N PHE A 138 -9.47 -8.86 7.82
CA PHE A 138 -10.78 -9.53 7.88
C PHE A 138 -11.72 -9.10 6.76
N MET A 139 -12.81 -9.85 6.58
CA MET A 139 -14.01 -9.41 5.87
C MET A 139 -15.16 -9.25 6.86
N GLU A 140 -16.12 -8.35 6.61
CA GLU A 140 -17.38 -8.40 7.35
C GLU A 140 -18.13 -9.68 6.99
N CYS A 141 -18.61 -10.41 8.00
CA CYS A 141 -19.39 -11.62 7.78
C CYS A 141 -20.71 -11.29 7.06
N LYS A 142 -21.02 -12.05 6.01
CA LYS A 142 -22.31 -11.94 5.30
C LYS A 142 -23.48 -12.43 6.15
N GLU A 143 -23.23 -13.43 6.99
CA GLU A 143 -24.23 -14.10 7.81
C GLU A 143 -24.07 -13.76 9.29
N GLY A 144 -25.17 -13.39 9.93
CA GLY A 144 -25.26 -13.09 11.35
C GLY A 144 -26.04 -11.82 11.66
N ALA A 145 -26.53 -11.69 12.90
CA ALA A 145 -27.21 -10.49 13.34
C ALA A 145 -26.26 -9.27 13.27
N LYS A 146 -26.64 -8.27 12.47
CA LYS A 146 -26.01 -6.95 12.45
C LYS A 146 -26.42 -6.22 13.72
N THR A 147 -25.55 -6.19 14.72
CA THR A 147 -25.71 -5.27 15.84
C THR A 147 -25.18 -3.91 15.43
N LEU A 148 -25.88 -2.84 15.78
CA LEU A 148 -25.59 -1.45 15.33
C LEU A 148 -24.14 -0.98 15.57
N ASN A 149 -23.36 -1.67 16.42
CA ASN A 149 -22.00 -1.25 16.81
C ASN A 149 -20.92 -2.35 16.75
N ILE A 150 -21.22 -3.56 16.23
CA ILE A 150 -20.22 -4.65 16.18
C ILE A 150 -20.05 -5.15 14.75
N VAL A 151 -18.85 -4.96 14.21
CA VAL A 151 -18.43 -5.59 12.95
C VAL A 151 -18.05 -7.04 13.27
N ARG A 152 -18.86 -7.99 12.80
CA ARG A 152 -18.51 -9.41 12.88
C ARG A 152 -17.45 -9.70 11.83
N ARG A 153 -16.24 -10.04 12.29
CA ARG A 153 -15.08 -10.31 11.45
C ARG A 153 -15.06 -11.77 11.02
N CYS A 154 -15.01 -12.00 9.72
CA CYS A 154 -14.81 -13.30 9.08
C CYS A 154 -13.40 -13.36 8.48
N PRO A 155 -12.83 -14.57 8.33
CA PRO A 155 -11.51 -14.74 7.73
C PRO A 155 -11.49 -14.26 6.28
N LEU A 156 -10.32 -13.78 5.85
CA LEU A 156 -10.06 -13.46 4.45
C LEU A 156 -10.07 -14.74 3.58
N GLY A 157 -10.43 -14.59 2.31
CA GLY A 157 -10.39 -15.66 1.29
C GLY A 157 -11.73 -16.37 1.07
N LYS A 158 -12.78 -15.97 1.80
CA LYS A 158 -14.13 -16.54 1.69
C LYS A 158 -15.20 -15.49 1.38
N GLY A 159 -14.82 -14.24 1.11
CA GLY A 159 -15.77 -13.18 0.81
C GLY A 159 -16.78 -12.94 1.92
N GLY A 160 -16.37 -13.09 3.18
CA GLY A 160 -17.24 -12.93 4.35
C GLY A 160 -18.10 -14.15 4.70
N ALA A 161 -17.90 -15.31 4.08
CA ALA A 161 -18.43 -16.57 4.60
C ALA A 161 -17.53 -17.10 5.74
N LYS A 162 -18.12 -17.88 6.66
CA LYS A 162 -17.40 -18.50 7.78
C LYS A 162 -16.48 -19.63 7.31
#